data_AF-A0A067Q8A1-F1
#
_entry.id   AF-A0A067Q8A1-F1
#
_cell.length_a   1.000
_cell.length_b   1.000
_cell.length_c   1.000
_cell.angle_alpha   90.00
_cell.angle_beta   90.00
_cell.angle_gamma   90.00
#
_symmetry.space_group_name_H-M   'P 1'
#
loop_
_entity.id
_entity.type
_entity.pdbx_description
1 polymer ?
#
loop_
_entity_poly.entity_id
_entity_poly.type
_entity_poly.pdbx_seq_one_letter_code
_entity_poly.pdbx_strand_id
1 'polypeptide(L)'
;MFERLHIDLAKDAWCSTNHKDERPQMVKWVTQQEKVASFTSYVEWREHQQSATKPQPPILKTKGGSPIKLTKHPQAPGFSLDKIETLHSAPGFTRDLIKYLAPLSSMTPTRYDLPFDHLDVFHNIKFSPPSLDDQKEEKDAIKAFPALKGKPS
;
A
#
# COMPACT_ATOMS: atom_id res chain seq x y z
N MET A 1 15.08 29.27 28.10
CA MET A 1 14.97 29.05 26.63
C MET A 1 13.56 29.25 26.07
N PHE A 2 12.49 29.23 26.88
CA PHE A 2 11.11 29.43 26.39
C PHE A 2 10.75 30.88 26.01
N GLU A 3 11.33 31.87 26.69
CA GLU A 3 11.00 33.29 26.46
C GLU A 3 11.37 33.77 25.06
N ARG A 4 12.53 33.33 24.53
CA ARG A 4 12.95 33.71 23.17
C ARG A 4 12.04 33.14 22.09
N LEU A 5 11.64 31.87 22.25
CA LEU A 5 10.71 31.22 21.32
C LEU A 5 9.37 31.96 21.24
N HIS A 6 8.80 32.37 22.37
CA HIS A 6 7.55 33.13 22.37
C HIS A 6 7.70 34.53 21.76
N ILE A 7 8.84 35.20 21.98
CA ILE A 7 9.14 36.50 21.36
C ILE A 7 9.26 36.37 19.84
N ASP A 8 9.99 35.36 19.36
CA ASP A 8 10.19 35.16 17.92
C ASP A 8 8.89 34.73 17.23
N LEU A 9 8.14 33.82 17.84
CA LEU A 9 6.83 33.39 17.34
C LEU A 9 5.82 34.56 17.25
N ALA A 10 5.83 35.46 18.24
CA ALA A 10 4.99 36.64 18.22
C ALA A 10 5.42 37.65 17.13
N LYS A 11 6.73 37.83 16.90
CA LYS A 11 7.25 38.67 15.82
C LYS A 11 6.89 38.11 14.44
N ASP A 12 7.05 36.81 14.24
CA ASP A 12 6.74 36.16 12.97
C ASP A 12 5.22 36.18 12.69
N ALA A 13 4.41 35.95 13.73
CA ALA A 13 2.96 36.09 13.64
C ALA A 13 2.57 37.51 13.24
N TRP A 14 3.16 38.53 13.89
CA TRP A 14 2.94 39.94 13.58
C TRP A 14 3.23 40.26 12.12
N CYS A 15 4.45 39.97 11.66
CA CYS A 15 4.90 40.21 10.28
C CYS A 15 4.05 39.47 9.22
N SER A 16 3.42 38.36 9.60
CA SER A 16 2.60 37.54 8.70
C SER A 16 1.13 37.97 8.66
N THR A 17 0.74 39.00 9.41
CA THR A 17 -0.64 39.52 9.43
C THR A 17 -0.77 40.81 8.63
N ASN A 18 -2.00 41.20 8.32
CA ASN A 18 -2.29 42.49 7.66
C ASN A 18 -2.48 43.64 8.68
N HIS A 19 -2.01 43.47 9.92
CA HIS A 19 -2.06 44.48 10.98
C HIS A 19 -3.46 45.09 11.25
N LYS A 20 -4.52 44.32 10.99
CA LYS A 20 -5.92 44.67 11.29
C LYS A 20 -6.55 43.50 12.02
N ASP A 21 -7.27 43.74 13.11
CA ASP A 21 -7.80 42.67 13.95
C ASP A 21 -6.72 41.63 14.30
N GLU A 22 -5.57 42.12 14.77
CA GLU A 22 -4.30 41.39 14.83
C GLU A 22 -4.36 40.17 15.74
N ARG A 23 -4.97 40.31 16.93
CA ARG A 23 -5.03 39.25 17.94
C ARG A 23 -5.58 37.92 17.40
N PRO A 24 -6.78 37.87 16.78
CA PRO A 24 -7.28 36.62 16.21
C PRO A 24 -6.46 36.13 15.01
N GLN A 25 -5.83 37.02 14.24
CA GLN A 25 -4.98 36.63 13.11
C GLN A 25 -3.66 36.00 13.58
N MET A 26 -3.00 36.60 14.57
CA MET A 26 -1.78 36.07 15.18
C MET A 26 -2.04 34.71 15.84
N VAL A 27 -3.13 34.57 16.59
CA VAL A 27 -3.52 33.28 17.19
C VAL A 27 -3.76 32.23 16.11
N LYS A 28 -4.50 32.57 15.06
CA LYS A 28 -4.78 31.65 13.94
C LYS A 28 -3.48 31.24 13.23
N TRP A 29 -2.57 32.17 13.00
CA TRP A 29 -1.27 31.90 12.38
C TRP A 29 -0.44 30.96 13.25
N VAL A 30 -0.35 31.21 14.56
CA VAL A 30 0.37 30.34 15.51
C VAL A 30 -0.21 28.93 15.50
N THR A 31 -1.53 28.77 15.60
CA THR A 31 -2.18 27.45 15.55
C THR A 31 -1.91 26.72 14.23
N GLN A 32 -1.81 27.44 13.11
CA GLN A 32 -1.43 26.84 11.83
C GLN A 32 0.01 26.35 11.84
N GLN A 33 0.95 27.14 12.36
CA GLN A 33 2.36 26.73 12.48
C GLN A 33 2.51 25.51 13.40
N GLU A 34 1.82 25.48 14.53
CA GLU A 34 1.82 24.33 15.44
C GLU A 34 1.31 23.05 14.77
N LYS A 35 0.25 23.16 13.96
CA LYS A 35 -0.29 22.02 13.19
C LYS A 35 0.70 21.54 12.14
N VAL A 36 1.34 22.45 11.40
CA VAL A 36 2.34 22.10 10.40
C VAL A 36 3.53 21.41 11.07
N ALA A 37 4.07 21.98 12.15
CA ALA A 37 5.18 21.39 12.91
C ALA A 37 4.83 20.00 13.47
N SER A 38 3.62 19.85 14.04
CA SER A 38 3.14 18.56 14.54
C SER A 38 3.04 17.52 13.42
N PHE A 39 2.57 17.93 12.24
CA PHE A 39 2.44 17.05 11.09
C PHE A 39 3.80 16.67 10.50
N THR A 40 4.75 17.60 10.40
CA THR A 40 6.11 17.30 9.93
C THR A 40 6.79 16.28 10.85
N SER A 41 6.69 16.47 12.18
CA SER A 41 7.23 15.49 13.15
C SER A 41 6.54 14.13 13.04
N TYR A 42 5.23 14.09 12.76
CA TYR A 42 4.53 12.83 12.52
C TYR A 42 5.04 12.11 11.26
N VAL A 43 5.26 12.84 10.17
CA VAL A 43 5.79 12.28 8.92
C VAL A 43 7.19 11.70 9.15
N GLU A 44 8.08 12.47 9.78
CA GLU A 44 9.43 12.03 10.12
C GLU A 44 9.42 10.76 10.99
N TRP A 45 8.59 10.73 12.03
CA TRP A 45 8.44 9.54 12.89
C TRP A 45 7.96 8.33 12.09
N ARG A 46 6.99 8.52 11.17
CA ARG A 46 6.45 7.45 10.33
C ARG A 46 7.51 6.91 9.36
N GLU A 47 8.30 7.78 8.75
CA GLU A 47 9.40 7.41 7.87
C GLU A 47 10.50 6.66 8.64
N HIS A 48 10.83 7.11 9.85
CA HIS A 48 11.76 6.40 10.73
C HIS A 48 11.25 4.99 11.08
N GLN A 49 9.96 4.82 11.39
CA GLN A 49 9.36 3.49 11.61
C GLN A 49 9.46 2.59 10.37
N GLN A 50 9.23 3.14 9.17
CA GLN A 50 9.37 2.41 7.90
C GLN A 50 10.82 2.07 7.57
N SER A 51 11.78 2.88 8.00
CA SER A 51 13.22 2.61 7.79
C SER A 51 13.81 1.63 8.81
N ALA A 52 13.32 1.63 10.05
CA ALA A 52 13.72 0.69 11.10
C ALA A 52 13.20 -0.73 10.84
N THR A 53 12.07 -0.83 10.13
CA THR A 53 11.68 -2.06 9.44
C THR A 53 12.45 -2.13 8.13
N LYS A 54 13.62 -2.79 8.13
CA LYS A 54 14.34 -3.13 6.87
C LYS A 54 13.32 -3.54 5.81
N PRO A 55 13.38 -3.05 4.57
CA PRO A 55 12.49 -3.49 3.50
C PRO A 55 12.86 -4.94 3.17
N GLN A 56 12.38 -5.87 3.98
CA GLN A 56 12.12 -7.19 3.48
C GLN A 56 11.04 -6.99 2.42
N PRO A 57 11.24 -7.52 1.19
CA PRO A 57 10.17 -7.52 0.21
C PRO A 57 8.92 -8.04 0.90
N PRO A 58 7.73 -7.46 0.69
CA PRO A 58 6.52 -7.87 1.38
C PRO A 58 6.43 -9.39 1.26
N ILE A 59 6.74 -10.08 2.35
CA ILE A 59 6.66 -11.52 2.39
C ILE A 59 5.16 -11.76 2.43
N LEU A 60 4.57 -11.95 1.26
CA LEU A 60 3.20 -12.39 1.15
C LEU A 60 3.14 -13.69 1.94
N LYS A 61 2.39 -13.71 3.04
CA LYS A 61 2.23 -14.92 3.84
C LYS A 61 1.00 -15.64 3.32
N THR A 62 1.07 -16.97 3.19
CA THR A 62 -0.15 -17.77 3.01
C THR A 62 -1.02 -17.64 4.26
N LYS A 63 -2.29 -18.07 4.22
CA LYS A 63 -3.13 -18.17 5.42
C LYS A 63 -2.49 -19.03 6.54
N GLY A 64 -1.55 -19.91 6.18
CA GLY A 64 -0.76 -20.71 7.11
C GLY A 64 0.55 -20.05 7.60
N GLY A 65 0.78 -18.77 7.30
CA GLY A 65 1.97 -18.02 7.75
C GLY A 65 3.24 -18.23 6.93
N SER A 66 3.21 -19.13 5.93
CA SER A 66 4.36 -19.47 5.09
C SER A 66 4.80 -18.33 4.18
N PRO A 67 6.11 -18.05 4.07
CA PRO A 67 6.62 -17.00 3.19
C PRO A 67 6.47 -17.38 1.71
N ILE A 68 5.79 -16.54 0.94
CA ILE A 68 5.69 -16.63 -0.53
C ILE A 68 6.79 -15.75 -1.15
N LYS A 69 7.50 -16.31 -2.12
CA LYS A 69 8.52 -15.64 -2.92
C LYS A 69 8.03 -15.53 -4.37
N LEU A 70 7.88 -14.30 -4.82
CA LEU A 70 7.58 -13.95 -6.21
C LEU A 70 8.86 -13.53 -6.94
N THR A 71 8.84 -13.62 -8.27
CA THR A 71 9.88 -13.00 -9.11
C THR A 71 9.80 -11.49 -8.99
N LYS A 72 10.93 -10.79 -9.14
CA LYS A 72 10.99 -9.32 -8.98
C LYS A 72 10.08 -8.58 -9.96
N HIS A 73 9.89 -9.14 -11.15
CA HIS A 73 9.06 -8.57 -12.20
C HIS A 73 7.98 -9.59 -12.58
N PRO A 74 6.73 -9.13 -12.82
CA PRO A 74 5.68 -9.97 -13.36
C PRO A 74 6.03 -10.36 -14.79
N GLN A 75 5.67 -11.58 -15.18
CA GLN A 75 5.86 -12.07 -16.54
C GLN A 75 4.90 -11.38 -17.53
N ALA A 76 3.73 -10.94 -17.04
CA ALA A 76 2.77 -10.18 -17.81
C ALA A 76 2.23 -9.01 -16.95
N PRO A 77 2.90 -7.83 -17.00
CA PRO A 77 2.42 -6.65 -16.30
C PRO A 77 1.16 -6.06 -16.96
N GLY A 78 0.27 -5.47 -16.15
CA GLY A 78 -0.89 -4.71 -16.64
C GLY A 78 -1.84 -5.51 -17.54
N PHE A 79 -2.13 -6.76 -17.17
CA PHE A 79 -3.03 -7.63 -17.94
C PHE A 79 -4.50 -7.31 -17.61
N SER A 80 -5.32 -7.10 -18.64
CA SER A 80 -6.76 -6.84 -18.46
C SER A 80 -7.49 -8.08 -17.93
N LEU A 81 -8.48 -7.87 -17.06
CA LEU A 81 -9.26 -8.94 -16.43
C LEU A 81 -9.95 -9.86 -17.44
N ASP A 82 -10.51 -9.31 -18.51
CA ASP A 82 -11.15 -10.09 -19.59
C ASP A 82 -10.16 -11.00 -20.32
N LYS A 83 -8.93 -10.51 -20.53
CA LYS A 83 -7.83 -11.32 -21.08
C LYS A 83 -7.38 -12.40 -20.12
N ILE A 84 -7.45 -12.17 -18.81
CA ILE A 84 -7.13 -13.20 -17.81
C ILE A 84 -8.14 -14.34 -17.90
N GLU A 85 -9.45 -14.01 -17.92
CA GLU A 85 -10.52 -15.01 -17.99
C GLU A 85 -10.41 -15.90 -19.23
N THR A 86 -10.17 -15.29 -20.38
CA THR A 86 -10.06 -15.98 -21.66
C THR A 86 -8.75 -16.78 -21.78
N LEU A 87 -7.60 -16.17 -21.48
CA LEU A 87 -6.28 -16.78 -21.71
C LEU A 87 -5.95 -17.87 -20.68
N HIS A 88 -6.36 -17.69 -19.43
CA HIS A 88 -6.15 -18.67 -18.35
C HIS A 88 -7.31 -19.66 -18.19
N SER A 89 -8.34 -19.58 -19.05
CA SER A 89 -9.54 -20.41 -18.98
C SER A 89 -10.18 -20.36 -17.58
N ALA A 90 -10.32 -19.15 -17.04
CA ALA A 90 -10.83 -18.88 -15.70
C ALA A 90 -12.16 -18.09 -15.79
N PRO A 91 -13.28 -18.73 -16.17
CA PRO A 91 -14.54 -18.03 -16.37
C PRO A 91 -15.07 -17.44 -15.07
N GLY A 92 -15.43 -16.15 -15.08
CA GLY A 92 -16.00 -15.47 -13.92
C GLY A 92 -14.97 -15.10 -12.83
N PHE A 93 -13.68 -15.10 -13.18
CA PHE A 93 -12.61 -14.63 -12.30
C PHE A 93 -12.92 -13.24 -11.71
N THR A 94 -13.40 -12.31 -12.52
CA THR A 94 -13.75 -10.94 -12.12
C THR A 94 -14.82 -10.95 -11.03
N ARG A 95 -15.89 -11.72 -11.23
CA ARG A 95 -16.99 -11.87 -10.26
C ARG A 95 -16.48 -12.44 -8.94
N ASP A 96 -15.67 -13.48 -9.00
CA ASP A 96 -15.16 -14.17 -7.81
C ASP A 96 -14.13 -13.30 -7.07
N LEU A 97 -13.35 -12.49 -7.80
CA LEU A 97 -12.44 -11.49 -7.26
C LEU A 97 -13.20 -10.38 -6.51
N ILE A 98 -14.27 -9.85 -7.09
CA ILE A 98 -15.15 -8.87 -6.42
C ILE A 98 -15.68 -9.45 -5.10
N LYS A 99 -16.20 -10.69 -5.14
CA LYS A 99 -16.70 -11.39 -3.95
C LYS A 99 -15.62 -11.56 -2.88
N TYR A 100 -14.39 -11.86 -3.28
CA TYR A 100 -13.26 -12.01 -2.36
C TYR A 100 -12.81 -10.68 -1.73
N LEU A 101 -12.86 -9.58 -2.48
CA LEU A 101 -12.43 -8.26 -2.01
C LEU A 101 -13.49 -7.54 -1.16
N ALA A 102 -14.78 -7.82 -1.37
CA ALA A 102 -15.85 -7.16 -0.63
C ALA A 102 -15.69 -7.20 0.91
N PRO A 103 -15.34 -8.33 1.55
CA PRO A 103 -15.04 -8.37 2.99
C PRO A 103 -13.76 -7.62 3.40
N LEU A 104 -12.77 -7.51 2.51
CA LEU A 104 -11.46 -6.92 2.81
C LEU A 104 -11.47 -5.39 2.73
N SER A 105 -12.22 -4.83 1.79
CA SER A 105 -12.15 -3.39 1.49
C SER A 105 -13.19 -2.54 2.20
N SER A 106 -14.03 -3.09 3.09
CA SER A 106 -15.24 -2.41 3.62
C SER A 106 -16.13 -1.81 2.50
N MET A 107 -15.94 -2.25 1.26
CA MET A 107 -16.67 -1.74 0.09
C MET A 107 -18.08 -2.26 0.19
N THR A 108 -19.04 -1.33 0.21
CA THR A 108 -20.46 -1.67 0.12
C THR A 108 -20.71 -2.41 -1.20
N PRO A 109 -21.46 -3.53 -1.20
CA PRO A 109 -21.65 -4.40 -2.37
C PRO A 109 -22.54 -3.79 -3.47
N THR A 110 -22.72 -2.47 -3.47
CA THR A 110 -23.70 -1.76 -4.29
C THR A 110 -23.20 -1.48 -5.71
N ARG A 111 -21.92 -1.71 -6.01
CA ARG A 111 -21.39 -1.69 -7.37
C ARG A 111 -20.52 -2.93 -7.56
N TYR A 112 -20.91 -3.79 -8.49
CA TYR A 112 -20.18 -4.99 -8.90
C TYR A 112 -18.92 -4.64 -9.73
N ASP A 113 -18.31 -3.49 -9.48
CA ASP A 113 -17.24 -2.95 -10.29
C ASP A 113 -15.96 -2.87 -9.46
N LEU A 114 -14.88 -3.42 -10.00
CA LEU A 114 -13.55 -3.26 -9.40
C LEU A 114 -13.05 -1.84 -9.64
N PRO A 115 -12.30 -1.25 -8.71
CA PRO A 115 -11.68 0.07 -8.91
C PRO A 115 -10.49 0.02 -9.90
N PHE A 116 -10.17 -1.16 -10.44
CA PHE A 116 -9.12 -1.41 -11.41
C PHE A 116 -9.58 -2.47 -12.42
N ASP A 117 -9.03 -2.41 -13.62
CA ASP A 117 -9.32 -3.36 -14.71
C ASP A 117 -8.07 -4.13 -15.18
N HIS A 118 -6.91 -3.83 -14.59
CA HIS A 118 -5.63 -4.40 -14.98
C HIS A 118 -4.90 -4.94 -13.76
N LEU A 119 -4.26 -6.11 -13.92
CA LEU A 119 -3.50 -6.80 -12.87
C LEU A 119 -2.16 -7.32 -13.41
N ASP A 120 -1.17 -7.34 -12.53
CA ASP A 120 0.12 -7.98 -12.82
C ASP A 120 0.02 -9.49 -12.61
N VAL A 121 0.30 -10.27 -13.67
CA VAL A 121 0.18 -11.74 -13.64
C VAL A 121 1.55 -12.38 -13.47
N PHE A 122 1.65 -13.20 -12.42
CA PHE A 122 2.83 -14.00 -12.11
C PHE A 122 2.58 -15.47 -12.43
N HIS A 123 3.38 -16.04 -13.33
CA HIS A 123 3.25 -17.45 -13.75
C HIS A 123 4.01 -18.43 -12.84
N ASN A 124 4.79 -17.93 -11.89
CA ASN A 124 5.62 -18.76 -11.02
C ASN A 124 5.65 -18.18 -9.61
N ILE A 125 5.29 -19.01 -8.64
CA ILE A 125 5.26 -18.68 -7.23
C ILE A 125 6.02 -19.76 -6.48
N LYS A 126 7.00 -19.37 -5.67
CA LYS A 126 7.69 -20.28 -4.75
C LYS A 126 7.19 -20.05 -3.33
N PHE A 127 6.91 -21.10 -2.59
CA PHE A 127 6.47 -20.99 -1.19
C PHE A 127 7.07 -22.13 -0.37
N SER A 128 7.06 -21.96 0.95
CA SER A 128 7.51 -23.00 1.89
C SER A 128 6.34 -23.46 2.73
N PRO A 129 5.71 -24.62 2.44
CA PRO A 129 4.60 -25.11 3.25
C PRO A 129 5.02 -25.24 4.73
N PRO A 130 4.07 -25.14 5.68
CA PRO A 130 4.39 -25.33 7.08
C PRO A 130 4.97 -26.73 7.29
N SER A 131 6.22 -26.80 7.77
CA SER A 131 6.90 -28.08 8.02
C SER A 131 6.14 -28.86 9.08
N LEU A 132 5.88 -30.15 8.81
CA LEU A 132 5.32 -31.08 9.80
C LEU A 132 6.40 -31.69 10.70
N ASP A 133 7.68 -31.46 10.39
CA ASP A 133 8.85 -31.98 11.10
C ASP A 133 9.96 -30.91 11.13
N ASP A 134 10.72 -30.84 12.23
CA ASP A 134 11.68 -29.77 12.52
C ASP A 134 12.96 -29.82 11.66
N GLN A 135 13.08 -30.79 10.75
CA GLN A 135 14.36 -31.10 10.10
C GLN A 135 14.52 -30.58 8.66
N LYS A 136 13.51 -29.97 8.03
CA LYS A 136 13.68 -29.39 6.68
C LYS A 136 12.66 -28.31 6.29
N GLU A 137 13.17 -27.17 5.84
CA GLU A 137 12.38 -26.22 5.04
C GLU A 137 12.19 -26.79 3.63
N GLU A 138 11.02 -27.38 3.37
CA GLU A 138 10.63 -27.75 2.01
C GLU A 138 10.26 -26.49 1.22
N LYS A 139 10.70 -26.43 -0.04
CA LYS A 139 10.40 -25.33 -0.95
C LYS A 139 9.65 -25.89 -2.14
N ASP A 140 8.40 -25.48 -2.28
CA ASP A 140 7.56 -25.86 -3.39
C ASP A 140 7.38 -24.69 -4.36
N ALA A 141 7.09 -25.01 -5.62
CA ALA A 141 6.96 -24.04 -6.70
C ALA A 141 5.72 -24.35 -7.54
N ILE A 142 4.76 -23.43 -7.52
CA ILE A 142 3.59 -23.47 -8.40
C ILE A 142 3.94 -22.71 -9.68
N LYS A 143 3.78 -23.39 -10.82
CA LYS A 143 3.84 -22.77 -12.13
C LYS A 143 2.47 -22.86 -12.79
N ALA A 144 1.90 -21.73 -13.14
CA ALA A 144 0.67 -21.64 -13.92
C ALA A 144 1.02 -20.99 -15.25
N PHE A 145 0.58 -21.57 -16.36
CA PHE A 145 0.72 -20.98 -17.69
C PHE A 145 -0.66 -20.79 -18.29
N PRO A 146 -0.85 -19.81 -19.19
CA PRO A 146 -2.13 -19.63 -19.86
C PRO A 146 -2.43 -20.86 -20.73
N ALA A 147 -3.70 -21.26 -20.76
CA ALA A 147 -4.16 -22.41 -21.53
C ALA A 147 -4.04 -22.16 -23.04
N LEU A 148 -4.28 -20.91 -23.45
CA LEU A 148 -4.09 -20.47 -24.83
C LEU A 148 -2.68 -19.88 -24.95
N LYS A 149 -1.78 -20.58 -25.66
CA LYS A 149 -0.45 -20.07 -26.03
C LYS A 149 -0.57 -18.97 -27.11
N GLY A 150 -1.15 -17.83 -26.76
CA GLY A 150 -0.99 -16.61 -27.53
C GLY A 150 0.39 -16.04 -27.24
N LYS A 151 1.28 -15.97 -28.25
CA LYS A 151 2.53 -15.20 -28.15
C LYS A 151 2.17 -13.78 -27.70
N PRO A 152 2.84 -13.19 -26.68
CA PRO A 152 2.71 -11.77 -26.43
C PRO A 152 3.28 -11.04 -27.66
N SER A 153 2.44 -10.19 -28.29
CA SER A 153 2.89 -9.18 -29.24
C SER A 153 3.51 -8.00 -28.51
#